data_AF-A0A3B9F300-F1
#
_entry.id   AF-A0A3B9F300-F1
#
_cell.length_a   1.000
_cell.length_b   1.000
_cell.length_c   1.000
_cell.angle_alpha   90.00
_cell.angle_beta   90.00
_cell.angle_gamma   90.00
#
_symmetry.space_group_name_H-M   'P 1'
#
loop_
_entity.id
_entity.type
_entity.pdbx_description
1 polymer ?
#
loop_
_entity_poly.entity_id
_entity_poly.type
_entity_poly.pdbx_seq_one_letter_code
_entity_poly.pdbx_strand_id
1 'polypeptide(L)' 'MIKVQTLNNISPIGLEKLPREGYEVASEVTNPDAILVRSAKMHDMEIGDNLKAVGRAGAGVNNIPL' A
#
# COMPACT_ATOMS: atom_id res chain seq x y z
N MET A 1 -12.08 2.04 9.93
CA MET A 1 -10.94 1.20 9.51
C MET A 1 -10.32 1.82 8.28
N ILE A 2 -8.99 1.88 8.23
CA ILE A 2 -8.20 2.36 7.09
C ILE A 2 -7.92 1.16 6.20
N LYS A 3 -8.27 1.24 4.91
CA LYS A 3 -8.04 0.15 3.96
C LYS A 3 -6.68 0.31 3.31
N VAL A 4 -5.82 -0.70 3.47
CA VAL A 4 -4.45 -0.70 2.97
C VAL A 4 -4.30 -1.81 1.93
N GLN A 5 -3.96 -1.43 0.70
CA GLN A 5 -3.63 -2.39 -0.34
C GLN A 5 -2.13 -2.71 -0.33
N THR A 6 -1.76 -3.98 -0.43
CA THR A 6 -0.35 -4.39 -0.64
C THR A 6 -0.12 -4.80 -2.10
N LEU A 7 0.85 -4.17 -2.78
CA LEU A 7 1.17 -4.49 -4.19
C LEU A 7 2.31 -5.52 -4.35
N ASN A 8 2.87 -6.01 -3.25
CA ASN A 8 3.92 -7.02 -3.22
C ASN A 8 3.78 -7.87 -1.96
N ASN A 9 4.58 -8.94 -1.86
CA ASN A 9 4.80 -9.61 -0.58
C ASN A 9 5.50 -8.66 0.39
N ILE A 10 4.73 -8.17 1.36
CA ILE A 10 5.24 -7.39 2.49
C ILE A 10 5.44 -8.34 3.68
N SER A 11 6.54 -8.15 4.41
CA SER A 11 6.87 -9.01 5.56
C SER A 11 5.75 -8.97 6.61
N PRO A 12 5.31 -10.13 7.14
CA PRO A 12 4.33 -10.19 8.24
C PRO A 12 4.73 -9.30 9.43
N ILE A 13 6.02 -9.27 9.77
CA ILE A 13 6.57 -8.45 10.87
C ILE A 13 6.27 -6.96 10.67
N GLY A 14 6.29 -6.49 9.42
CA GLY A 14 5.93 -5.11 9.09
C GLY A 14 4.42 -4.89 9.17
N LEU A 15 3.63 -5.85 8.70
CA LEU A 15 2.17 -5.79 8.73
C LEU A 15 1.61 -5.87 10.16
N GLU A 16 2.30 -6.51 11.09
CA GLU A 16 1.94 -6.52 12.52
C GLU A 16 1.93 -5.12 13.15
N LYS A 17 2.56 -4.11 12.52
CA LYS A 17 2.48 -2.71 12.94
C LYS A 17 1.16 -2.02 12.54
N LEU A 18 0.33 -2.69 11.75
CA LEU A 18 -1.01 -2.25 11.35
C LEU A 18 -2.06 -3.13 12.07
N PRO A 19 -2.47 -2.77 13.30
CA PRO A 19 -3.39 -3.58 14.09
C PRO A 19 -4.76 -3.68 13.43
N ARG A 20 -5.37 -4.87 13.50
CA ARG A 20 -6.64 -5.19 12.81
C ARG A 20 -7.85 -4.37 13.27
N GLU A 21 -7.82 -3.79 14.48
CA GLU A 21 -8.87 -2.86 14.94
C GLU A 21 -8.91 -1.57 14.11
N GLY A 22 -7.76 -1.11 13.62
CA GLY A 22 -7.63 0.14 12.87
C GLY A 22 -7.51 -0.05 11.36
N TYR A 23 -6.96 -1.19 10.93
CA TYR A 23 -6.53 -1.41 9.55
C TYR A 23 -7.09 -2.70 8.95
N GLU A 24 -7.53 -2.59 7.71
CA GLU A 24 -7.84 -3.72 6.84
C GLU A 24 -6.74 -3.81 5.79
N VAL A 25 -5.89 -4.84 5.86
CA VAL A 25 -4.76 -5.01 4.94
C VAL A 25 -5.02 -6.22 4.04
N ALA A 26 -5.02 -6.01 2.73
CA ALA A 26 -5.18 -7.09 1.75
C ALA A 26 -4.45 -6.77 0.43
N SER A 27 -4.19 -7.79 -0.38
CA SER A 27 -3.56 -7.61 -1.70
C SER A 27 -4.52 -6.98 -2.72
N GLU A 28 -5.81 -7.20 -2.55
CA GLU A 28 -6.86 -6.66 -3.40
C GLU A 28 -7.85 -5.88 -2.54
N VAL A 29 -7.83 -4.57 -2.71
CA VAL A 29 -8.70 -3.64 -1.99
C VAL A 29 -9.24 -2.66 -3.02
N THR A 30 -10.55 -2.55 -3.11
CA THR A 30 -11.18 -1.53 -3.97
C THR A 30 -11.13 -0.17 -3.28
N ASN A 31 -10.66 0.85 -4.01
CA ASN A 31 -10.56 2.23 -3.54
C ASN A 31 -9.82 2.37 -2.19
N PRO A 32 -8.57 1.89 -2.08
CA PRO A 32 -7.83 1.87 -0.82
C PRO A 32 -7.54 3.28 -0.29
N ASP A 33 -7.47 3.42 1.02
CA ASP A 33 -7.01 4.65 1.68
C ASP A 33 -5.49 4.80 1.62
N ALA A 34 -4.77 3.67 1.61
CA ALA A 34 -3.31 3.66 1.52
C ALA A 34 -2.80 2.46 0.71
N ILE A 35 -1.61 2.61 0.11
CA ILE A 35 -0.92 1.54 -0.60
C ILE A 35 0.44 1.28 0.06
N LEU A 36 0.73 0.01 0.35
CA LEU A 36 2.07 -0.47 0.68
C LEU A 36 2.68 -1.17 -0.53
N VAL A 37 3.81 -0.63 -1.00
CA VAL A 37 4.51 -1.12 -2.19
C VAL A 37 5.96 -1.47 -1.88
N ARG A 38 6.53 -2.42 -2.64
CA ARG A 38 7.97 -2.69 -2.65
C ARG A 38 8.54 -2.37 -4.02
N SER A 39 8.43 -3.29 -4.95
CA SER A 39 9.01 -3.22 -6.30
C SER A 39 7.97 -3.18 -7.41
N ALA A 40 6.67 -3.29 -7.10
CA ALA A 40 5.62 -3.14 -8.10
C ALA A 40 5.65 -1.74 -8.72
N LYS A 41 5.40 -1.66 -10.02
CA LYS A 41 5.35 -0.41 -10.79
C LYS A 41 3.95 0.20 -10.65
N MET A 42 3.87 1.42 -10.15
CA MET A 42 2.62 2.16 -9.99
C MET A 42 2.35 3.17 -11.11
N HIS A 43 3.31 3.42 -12.01
CA HIS A 43 3.16 4.42 -13.07
C HIS A 43 2.06 4.09 -14.08
N ASP A 44 1.70 2.81 -14.21
CA ASP A 44 0.65 2.35 -15.14
C ASP A 44 -0.68 2.08 -14.39
N MET A 45 -0.72 2.35 -13.07
CA MET A 45 -1.90 2.14 -12.26
C MET A 45 -2.76 3.41 -12.21
N GLU A 46 -4.07 3.23 -12.23
CA GLU A 46 -4.98 4.30 -11.92
C GLU A 46 -4.98 4.57 -10.41
N ILE A 47 -4.71 5.81 -10.02
CA ILE A 47 -4.73 6.24 -8.62
C ILE A 47 -6.11 6.86 -8.33
N GLY A 48 -6.90 6.18 -7.51
CA GLY A 48 -8.22 6.66 -7.11
C GLY A 48 -8.17 7.81 -6.11
N ASP A 49 -9.22 8.61 -6.08
CA ASP A 49 -9.33 9.84 -5.28
C ASP A 49 -9.29 9.61 -3.75
N ASN A 50 -9.56 8.39 -3.29
CA ASN A 50 -9.51 8.05 -1.86
C ASN A 50 -8.09 7.77 -1.35
N LEU A 51 -7.10 7.65 -2.23
CA LEU A 51 -5.73 7.33 -1.83
C LEU A 51 -5.11 8.53 -1.09
N LYS A 52 -4.82 8.32 0.20
CA LYS A 52 -4.23 9.34 1.08
C LYS A 52 -2.72 9.19 1.25
N ALA A 53 -2.20 7.98 1.11
CA ALA A 53 -0.79 7.70 1.35
C ALA A 53 -0.26 6.52 0.53
N VAL A 54 1.00 6.62 0.12
CA VAL A 54 1.78 5.50 -0.44
C VAL A 54 3.02 5.31 0.43
N GLY A 55 3.14 4.14 1.05
CA GLY A 55 4.31 3.74 1.81
C GLY A 55 5.15 2.73 1.03
N ARG A 56 6.46 2.99 0.89
CA ARG A 56 7.38 2.04 0.25
C ARG A 56 8.20 1.26 1.27
N ALA A 57 8.17 -0.06 1.17
CA ALA A 57 9.08 -0.97 1.87
C ALA A 57 10.45 -1.02 1.16
N GLY A 58 11.23 0.05 1.25
CA GLY A 58 12.55 0.16 0.63
C GLY A 58 13.09 1.58 0.63
N ALA A 59 14.28 1.80 0.06
CA ALA A 59 14.98 3.10 0.13
C ALA A 59 14.62 4.09 -1.00
N GLY A 60 14.35 3.61 -2.21
CA GLY A 60 14.04 4.47 -3.36
C GLY A 60 12.53 4.65 -3.57
N VAL A 61 12.14 5.51 -4.52
CA VAL A 61 10.73 5.77 -4.88
C VAL A 61 10.46 5.68 -6.39
N ASN A 62 11.44 5.23 -7.18
CA ASN A 62 11.41 5.21 -8.66
C ASN A 62 10.23 4.48 -9.30
N ASN A 63 9.48 3.66 -8.54
CA ASN A 63 8.33 2.92 -9.04
C ASN A 63 6.99 3.59 -8.74
N ILE A 64 6.99 4.67 -7.95
CA ILE A 64 5.82 5.48 -7.59
C ILE A 64 5.75 6.67 -8.54
N PRO A 65 4.59 6.99 -9.13
CA PRO A 65 4.41 8.21 -9.91
C PRO A 65 4.38 9.41 -8.96
N LEU A 66 5.48 10.17 -8.92
CA LEU A 66 5.63 11.39 -8.12
C LEU A 66 5.22 12.64 -8.89
#